data_AF-A0A9D5TH90-F1
#
_entry.id   AF-A0A9D5TH90-F1
#
_cell.length_a   1.000
_cell.length_b   1.000
_cell.length_c   1.000
_cell.angle_alpha   90.00
_cell.angle_beta   90.00
_cell.angle_gamma   90.00
#
_symmetry.space_group_name_H-M   'P 1'
#
loop_
_entity.id
_entity.type
_entity.pdbx_description
1 polymer ?
#
loop_
_entity_poly.entity_id
_entity_poly.type
_entity_poly.pdbx_seq_one_letter_code
_entity_poly.pdbx_strand_id
1 'polypeptide(L)'
;MNWILYGLAALAAIYIVFVAAPAILMYFLIFVRKTSVPLDRRDLSQAGFAAYATEILDYIRQFDTIPFQRVSTTAHDGIELVGDYHAGSNGRVVIFFHGYGASGRNNFFCQATQLCQQGYHVVLVCQRGHDESGGKQVLFGLEERYDVDAWMTWAQQNVPEARVLLYGTSMGAATVAYASANQRRERVCGMVLDCGFLSPSDALEREYVKRSLPYGLLAPYINFMMKMFHGFDIREKTTQSLAKSEIPALFLCGTADETVSTDRVRQAYDSCAAEKELIEVSGAAHTLAYLVGGEEVQARVAAFAERCFTN
;
A
#
# COMPACT_ATOMS: atom_id res chain seq x y z
N MET A 1 -37.46 -30.24 -29.00
CA MET A 1 -36.22 -30.58 -28.27
C MET A 1 -35.06 -29.64 -28.64
N ASN A 2 -34.80 -29.39 -29.92
CA ASN A 2 -33.66 -28.57 -30.37
C ASN A 2 -33.74 -27.08 -29.99
N TRP A 3 -34.93 -26.46 -29.95
CA TRP A 3 -35.08 -25.05 -29.58
C TRP A 3 -34.65 -24.72 -28.14
N ILE A 4 -34.84 -25.64 -27.19
CA ILE A 4 -34.40 -25.48 -25.81
C ILE A 4 -32.87 -25.51 -25.75
N LEU A 5 -32.25 -26.46 -26.47
CA LEU A 5 -30.79 -26.57 -26.58
C LEU A 5 -30.17 -25.32 -27.22
N TYR A 6 -30.76 -24.80 -28.31
CA TYR A 6 -30.31 -23.54 -28.92
C TYR A 6 -30.49 -22.34 -28.00
N GLY A 7 -31.59 -22.27 -27.25
CA GLY A 7 -31.82 -21.23 -26.25
C GLY A 7 -30.78 -21.26 -25.12
N LEU A 8 -30.48 -22.44 -24.57
CA LEU A 8 -29.46 -22.62 -23.54
C LEU A 8 -28.06 -22.28 -24.05
N ALA A 9 -27.72 -22.69 -25.28
CA ALA A 9 -26.44 -22.36 -25.89
C ALA A 9 -26.29 -20.85 -26.12
N ALA A 10 -27.35 -20.17 -26.56
CA ALA A 10 -27.35 -18.72 -26.73
C ALA A 10 -27.17 -17.99 -25.38
N LEU A 11 -27.87 -18.42 -24.33
CA LEU A 11 -27.71 -17.86 -22.98
C LEU A 11 -26.29 -18.07 -22.44
N ALA A 12 -25.72 -19.27 -22.64
CA ALA A 12 -24.34 -19.55 -22.25
C ALA A 12 -23.34 -18.66 -23.01
N ALA A 13 -23.52 -18.46 -24.32
CA ALA A 13 -22.67 -17.59 -25.12
C ALA A 13 -22.76 -16.13 -24.65
N ILE A 14 -23.96 -15.61 -24.39
CA ILE A 14 -24.17 -14.27 -23.83
C ILE A 14 -23.45 -14.15 -22.49
N TYR A 15 -23.63 -15.12 -21.59
CA TYR A 15 -22.96 -15.11 -20.30
C TYR A 15 -21.42 -15.13 -20.40
N ILE A 16 -20.86 -15.95 -21.31
CA ILE A 16 -19.42 -15.99 -21.53
C ILE A 16 -18.90 -14.63 -22.02
N VAL A 17 -19.56 -14.04 -23.01
CA VAL A 17 -19.13 -12.79 -23.64
C VAL A 17 -19.26 -11.59 -22.70
N PHE A 18 -20.34 -11.51 -21.92
CA PHE A 18 -20.65 -10.33 -21.13
C PHE A 18 -20.26 -10.43 -19.64
N VAL A 19 -19.92 -11.62 -19.14
CA VAL A 19 -19.57 -11.81 -17.72
C VAL A 19 -18.22 -12.51 -17.55
N ALA A 20 -18.09 -13.76 -18.03
CA ALA A 20 -16.92 -14.57 -17.73
C ALA A 20 -15.63 -14.04 -18.40
N ALA A 21 -15.67 -13.79 -19.72
CA ALA A 21 -14.50 -13.29 -20.44
C ALA A 21 -14.06 -11.89 -19.95
N PRO A 22 -14.96 -10.91 -19.71
CA PRO A 22 -14.60 -9.65 -19.08
C PRO A 22 -13.99 -9.80 -17.69
N ALA A 23 -14.52 -10.70 -16.85
CA ALA A 23 -13.96 -10.96 -15.53
C ALA A 23 -12.53 -11.52 -15.60
N ILE A 24 -12.29 -12.47 -16.50
CA ILE A 24 -10.97 -13.07 -16.75
C ILE A 24 -9.99 -12.01 -17.27
N LEU A 25 -10.38 -11.26 -18.31
CA LEU A 25 -9.55 -10.19 -18.84
C LEU A 25 -9.18 -9.18 -17.75
N MET A 26 -10.17 -8.76 -16.97
CA MET A 26 -9.97 -7.77 -15.93
C MET A 26 -9.08 -8.28 -14.79
N TYR A 27 -9.20 -9.56 -14.42
CA TYR A 27 -8.27 -10.20 -13.50
C TYR A 27 -6.83 -10.04 -13.99
N PHE A 28 -6.54 -10.38 -15.24
CA PHE A 28 -5.19 -10.25 -15.77
C PHE A 28 -4.74 -8.79 -15.89
N LEU A 29 -5.62 -7.85 -16.20
CA LEU A 29 -5.26 -6.41 -16.24
C LEU A 29 -4.92 -5.85 -14.86
N ILE A 30 -5.61 -6.31 -13.82
CA ILE A 30 -5.46 -5.79 -12.46
C ILE A 30 -4.27 -6.43 -11.76
N PHE A 31 -4.22 -7.76 -11.74
CA PHE A 31 -3.26 -8.47 -10.92
C PHE A 31 -1.91 -8.64 -11.62
N VAL A 32 -1.77 -8.31 -12.92
CA VAL A 32 -0.45 -8.35 -13.59
C VAL A 32 0.53 -7.35 -12.97
N ARG A 33 1.81 -7.73 -12.97
CA ARG A 33 2.97 -6.90 -12.68
C ARG A 33 2.82 -5.46 -13.18
N LYS A 34 3.26 -4.50 -12.37
CA LYS A 34 3.24 -3.07 -12.68
C LYS A 34 4.64 -2.52 -12.89
N THR A 35 4.69 -1.47 -13.68
CA THR A 35 5.86 -0.61 -13.82
C THR A 35 5.44 0.77 -13.37
N SER A 36 6.16 1.31 -12.39
CA SER A 36 5.91 2.67 -11.92
C SER A 36 6.31 3.66 -13.01
N VAL A 37 5.54 4.73 -13.09
CA VAL A 37 5.85 5.86 -13.97
C VAL A 37 6.33 6.99 -13.07
N PRO A 38 7.51 7.59 -13.31
CA PRO A 38 7.95 8.75 -12.55
C PRO A 38 6.88 9.85 -12.58
N LEU A 39 6.63 10.52 -11.45
CA LEU A 39 5.73 11.66 -11.39
C LEU A 39 6.14 12.69 -12.46
N ASP A 40 5.24 12.95 -13.41
CA ASP A 40 5.48 13.93 -14.46
C ASP A 40 4.64 15.21 -14.27
N ARG A 41 4.92 16.24 -15.08
CA ARG A 41 4.21 17.52 -15.00
C ARG A 41 2.71 17.43 -15.29
N ARG A 42 2.25 16.39 -16.01
CA ARG A 42 0.83 16.15 -16.32
C ARG A 42 0.11 15.57 -15.12
N ASP A 43 0.75 14.68 -14.36
CA ASP A 43 0.20 14.17 -13.10
C ASP A 43 0.01 15.31 -12.09
N LEU A 44 0.99 16.22 -12.02
CA LEU A 44 0.93 17.43 -11.19
C LEU A 44 -0.12 18.45 -11.66
N SER A 45 -0.67 18.32 -12.86
CA SER A 45 -1.70 19.22 -13.38
C SER A 45 -3.13 18.81 -13.01
N GLN A 46 -3.32 17.63 -12.40
CA GLN A 46 -4.63 17.20 -11.91
C GLN A 46 -5.06 18.01 -10.68
N ALA A 47 -6.38 18.18 -10.51
CA ALA A 47 -6.99 19.12 -9.56
C ALA A 47 -6.54 18.94 -8.10
N GLY A 48 -6.09 17.75 -7.68
CA GLY A 48 -5.57 17.50 -6.33
C GLY A 48 -4.08 17.85 -6.14
N PHE A 49 -3.26 17.75 -7.18
CA PHE A 49 -1.81 17.97 -7.11
C PHE A 49 -1.41 19.38 -7.52
N ALA A 50 -2.22 20.05 -8.36
CA ALA A 50 -1.89 21.35 -8.95
C ALA A 50 -1.61 22.45 -7.91
N ALA A 51 -2.36 22.45 -6.80
CA ALA A 51 -2.16 23.42 -5.72
C ALA A 51 -0.81 23.25 -5.00
N TYR A 52 -0.24 22.05 -5.02
CA TYR A 52 1.01 21.69 -4.32
C TYR A 52 2.15 21.37 -5.29
N ALA A 53 1.98 21.61 -6.59
CA ALA A 53 2.94 21.18 -7.60
C ALA A 53 4.34 21.74 -7.39
N THR A 54 4.46 23.01 -6.98
CA THR A 54 5.77 23.63 -6.69
C THR A 54 6.46 22.94 -5.52
N GLU A 55 5.73 22.74 -4.41
CA GLU A 55 6.24 22.09 -3.21
C GLU A 55 6.64 20.62 -3.48
N ILE A 56 5.82 19.88 -4.23
CA ILE A 56 6.14 18.52 -4.66
C ILE A 56 7.43 18.50 -5.47
N LEU A 57 7.57 19.41 -6.43
CA LEU A 57 8.79 19.50 -7.24
C LEU A 57 10.01 19.88 -6.40
N ASP A 58 9.85 20.71 -5.37
CA ASP A 58 10.92 21.04 -4.43
C ASP A 58 11.35 19.83 -3.60
N TYR A 59 10.40 19.08 -3.04
CA TYR A 59 10.75 17.86 -2.30
C TYR A 59 11.35 16.78 -3.22
N ILE A 60 10.85 16.61 -4.44
CA ILE A 60 11.46 15.68 -5.41
C ILE A 60 12.91 16.12 -5.69
N ARG A 61 13.17 17.40 -5.95
CA ARG A 61 14.53 17.90 -6.15
C ARG A 61 15.44 17.61 -4.96
N GLN A 62 14.95 17.80 -3.74
CA GLN A 62 15.71 17.50 -2.52
C GLN A 62 15.95 15.99 -2.38
N PHE A 63 14.91 15.18 -2.57
CA PHE A 63 14.98 13.73 -2.52
C PHE A 63 16.03 13.17 -3.51
N ASP A 64 16.12 13.76 -4.71
CA ASP A 64 17.09 13.37 -5.74
C ASP A 64 18.55 13.57 -5.33
N THR A 65 18.80 14.46 -4.37
CA THR A 65 20.16 14.68 -3.84
C THR A 65 20.55 13.68 -2.76
N ILE A 66 19.59 12.92 -2.21
CA ILE A 66 19.85 11.98 -1.13
C ILE A 66 20.38 10.67 -1.73
N PRO A 67 21.57 10.20 -1.31
CA PRO A 67 22.11 8.96 -1.84
C PRO A 67 21.33 7.77 -1.27
N PHE A 68 20.74 6.99 -2.17
CA PHE A 68 20.20 5.67 -1.88
C PHE A 68 21.05 4.60 -2.57
N GLN A 69 21.35 3.53 -1.84
CA GLN A 69 21.98 2.34 -2.38
C GLN A 69 20.93 1.27 -2.64
N ARG A 70 21.07 0.60 -3.78
CA ARG A 70 20.24 -0.52 -4.16
C ARG A 70 20.54 -1.72 -3.26
N VAL A 71 19.50 -2.31 -2.68
CA VAL A 71 19.60 -3.49 -1.80
C VAL A 71 18.57 -4.54 -2.22
N SER A 72 18.81 -5.80 -1.84
CA SER A 72 17.85 -6.87 -2.07
C SER A 72 17.74 -7.81 -0.86
N THR A 73 16.63 -8.52 -0.81
CA THR A 73 16.33 -9.61 0.12
C THR A 73 15.54 -10.70 -0.62
N THR A 74 15.40 -11.87 -0.02
CA THR A 74 14.66 -12.99 -0.62
C THR A 74 13.38 -13.22 0.16
N ALA A 75 12.25 -13.21 -0.55
CA ALA A 75 10.95 -13.54 0.01
C ALA A 75 10.85 -15.02 0.42
N HIS A 76 9.82 -15.34 1.21
CA HIS A 76 9.57 -16.71 1.69
C HIS A 76 9.41 -17.75 0.56
N ASP A 77 8.96 -17.33 -0.61
CA ASP A 77 8.74 -18.14 -1.81
C ASP A 77 9.91 -18.10 -2.80
N GLY A 78 11.07 -17.57 -2.39
CA GLY A 78 12.30 -17.54 -3.20
C GLY A 78 12.35 -16.40 -4.22
N ILE A 79 11.35 -15.51 -4.24
CA ILE A 79 11.37 -14.31 -5.09
C ILE A 79 12.39 -13.31 -4.55
N GLU A 80 13.26 -12.82 -5.42
CA GLU A 80 14.13 -11.68 -5.09
C GLU A 80 13.30 -10.40 -5.00
N LEU A 81 13.42 -9.71 -3.88
CA LEU A 81 12.83 -8.41 -3.60
C LEU A 81 13.91 -7.37 -3.57
N VAL A 82 13.61 -6.21 -4.15
CA VAL A 82 14.54 -5.12 -4.36
C VAL A 82 14.03 -3.88 -3.63
N GLY A 83 14.94 -3.03 -3.17
CA GLY A 83 14.60 -1.78 -2.53
C GLY A 83 15.77 -0.80 -2.58
N ASP A 84 15.48 0.45 -2.23
CA ASP A 84 16.47 1.51 -2.13
C ASP A 84 16.68 1.85 -0.65
N TYR A 85 17.93 1.87 -0.21
CA TYR A 85 18.30 2.06 1.19
C TYR A 85 19.17 3.30 1.38
N HIS A 86 18.81 4.15 2.34
CA HIS A 86 19.65 5.23 2.84
C HIS A 86 20.15 4.88 4.24
N ALA A 87 21.48 4.87 4.41
CA ALA A 87 22.10 4.62 5.70
C ALA A 87 22.00 5.85 6.59
N GLY A 88 21.29 5.71 7.71
CA GLY A 88 21.21 6.70 8.76
C GLY A 88 22.37 6.62 9.76
N SER A 89 22.23 7.38 10.85
CA SER A 89 23.23 7.52 11.91
C SER A 89 22.67 7.29 13.33
N ASN A 90 21.35 7.15 13.49
CA ASN A 90 20.69 7.08 14.79
C ASN A 90 20.13 5.68 15.15
N GLY A 91 20.35 4.66 14.31
CA GLY A 91 19.89 3.27 14.54
C GLY A 91 18.39 3.03 14.35
N ARG A 92 17.60 4.08 14.07
CA ARG A 92 16.15 4.00 13.85
C ARG A 92 15.87 3.74 12.39
N VAL A 93 15.12 2.67 12.10
CA VAL A 93 14.82 2.24 10.73
C VAL A 93 13.37 2.52 10.39
N VAL A 94 13.12 3.11 9.22
CA VAL A 94 11.78 3.24 8.64
C VAL A 94 11.75 2.47 7.32
N ILE A 95 10.80 1.53 7.20
CA ILE A 95 10.61 0.74 5.98
C ILE A 95 9.28 1.16 5.34
N PHE A 96 9.37 1.64 4.11
CA PHE A 96 8.27 2.20 3.34
C PHE A 96 7.73 1.22 2.29
N PHE A 97 6.41 1.05 2.25
CA PHE A 97 5.69 0.18 1.31
C PHE A 97 4.74 1.03 0.46
N HIS A 98 5.02 1.14 -0.85
CA HIS A 98 4.29 2.04 -1.76
C HIS A 98 2.91 1.51 -2.20
N GLY A 99 2.09 2.38 -2.80
CA GLY A 99 0.79 2.02 -3.37
C GLY A 99 0.88 1.18 -4.65
N TYR A 100 -0.28 0.71 -5.11
CA TYR A 100 -0.41 -0.08 -6.33
C TYR A 100 0.04 0.70 -7.57
N GLY A 101 0.98 0.16 -8.35
CA GLY A 101 1.54 0.81 -9.54
C GLY A 101 2.43 2.03 -9.26
N ALA A 102 2.73 2.31 -7.99
CA ALA A 102 3.64 3.35 -7.57
C ALA A 102 5.06 2.80 -7.32
N SER A 103 5.95 3.68 -6.85
CA SER A 103 7.27 3.35 -6.33
C SER A 103 7.50 4.11 -5.03
N GLY A 104 8.51 3.69 -4.25
CA GLY A 104 8.85 4.39 -3.02
C GLY A 104 9.18 5.87 -3.26
N ARG A 105 9.89 6.15 -4.35
CA ARG A 105 10.25 7.50 -4.79
C ARG A 105 9.04 8.39 -5.10
N ASN A 106 7.96 7.83 -5.65
CA ASN A 106 6.75 8.59 -5.99
C ASN A 106 5.80 8.80 -4.80
N ASN A 107 5.82 7.92 -3.80
CA ASN A 107 4.90 8.03 -2.65
C ASN A 107 5.54 8.64 -1.40
N PHE A 108 6.86 8.58 -1.26
CA PHE A 108 7.53 8.92 0.01
C PHE A 108 8.58 10.01 -0.11
N PHE A 109 8.68 10.72 -1.24
CA PHE A 109 9.70 11.75 -1.44
C PHE A 109 9.73 12.79 -0.31
N CYS A 110 8.57 13.19 0.24
CA CYS A 110 8.47 14.16 1.32
C CYS A 110 8.93 13.55 2.67
N GLN A 111 8.31 12.44 3.07
CA GLN A 111 8.57 11.74 4.33
C GLN A 111 10.02 11.26 4.41
N ALA A 112 10.50 10.59 3.35
CA ALA A 112 11.85 10.05 3.29
C ALA A 112 12.91 11.16 3.32
N THR A 113 12.68 12.29 2.64
CA THR A 113 13.61 13.44 2.70
C THR A 113 13.81 13.92 4.12
N GLN A 114 12.72 14.12 4.87
CA GLN A 114 12.78 14.61 6.24
C GLN A 114 13.45 13.60 7.17
N LEU A 115 13.09 12.31 7.06
CA LEU A 115 13.67 11.26 7.92
C LEU A 115 15.15 11.04 7.65
N CYS A 116 15.59 11.04 6.38
CA CYS A 116 17.00 10.95 6.04
C CYS A 116 17.79 12.13 6.64
N GLN A 117 17.26 13.36 6.55
CA GLN A 117 17.89 14.55 7.16
C GLN A 117 17.98 14.46 8.70
N GLN A 118 17.06 13.75 9.34
CA GLN A 118 17.06 13.48 10.78
C GLN A 118 17.94 12.28 11.18
N GLY A 119 18.65 11.67 10.22
CA GLY A 119 19.58 10.57 10.46
C GLY A 119 18.93 9.19 10.59
N TYR A 120 17.69 9.03 10.16
CA TYR A 120 17.03 7.72 10.10
C TYR A 120 17.62 6.84 8.99
N HIS A 121 17.65 5.54 9.23
CA HIS A 121 17.81 4.54 8.18
C HIS A 121 16.49 4.42 7.42
N VAL A 122 16.51 4.60 6.11
CA VAL A 122 15.28 4.58 5.29
C VAL A 122 15.38 3.49 4.24
N VAL A 123 14.40 2.58 4.22
CA VAL A 123 14.27 1.56 3.19
C VAL A 123 12.99 1.84 2.38
N LEU A 124 13.14 2.07 1.09
CA LEU A 124 12.04 2.20 0.14
C LEU A 124 11.89 0.88 -0.59
N VAL A 125 10.92 0.07 -0.16
CA VAL A 125 10.67 -1.24 -0.74
C VAL A 125 10.07 -1.09 -2.13
N CYS A 126 10.62 -1.78 -3.14
CA CYS A 126 9.89 -2.09 -4.35
C CYS A 126 9.07 -3.36 -4.07
N GLN A 127 7.74 -3.24 -3.98
CA GLN A 127 6.91 -4.39 -3.63
C GLN A 127 6.95 -5.47 -4.73
N ARG A 128 6.72 -6.74 -4.38
CA ARG A 128 6.62 -7.82 -5.38
C ARG A 128 5.66 -7.45 -6.51
N GLY A 129 5.97 -7.93 -7.71
CA GLY A 129 5.21 -7.58 -8.90
C GLY A 129 5.34 -6.11 -9.33
N HIS A 130 6.35 -5.38 -8.85
CA HIS A 130 6.68 -4.03 -9.31
C HIS A 130 8.13 -3.92 -9.78
N ASP A 131 8.37 -3.03 -10.75
CA ASP A 131 9.67 -2.55 -11.23
C ASP A 131 10.82 -3.57 -11.27
N GLU A 132 11.73 -3.57 -10.30
CA GLU A 132 12.86 -4.51 -10.24
C GLU A 132 12.64 -5.70 -9.32
N SER A 133 11.71 -5.62 -8.37
CA SER A 133 11.34 -6.77 -7.53
C SER A 133 10.73 -7.87 -8.38
N GLY A 134 11.04 -9.13 -8.09
CA GLY A 134 10.48 -10.28 -8.80
C GLY A 134 8.96 -10.42 -8.61
N GLY A 135 8.41 -11.53 -9.09
CA GLY A 135 6.97 -11.79 -9.04
C GLY A 135 6.21 -11.31 -10.28
N LYS A 136 5.20 -12.08 -10.66
CA LYS A 136 4.41 -11.84 -11.89
C LYS A 136 3.10 -11.12 -11.63
N GLN A 137 2.69 -11.04 -10.36
CA GLN A 137 1.41 -10.50 -9.97
C GLN A 137 1.49 -9.67 -8.70
N VAL A 138 0.51 -8.78 -8.54
CA VAL A 138 0.31 -7.89 -7.40
C VAL A 138 -1.02 -8.24 -6.76
N LEU A 139 -1.03 -8.64 -5.50
CA LEU A 139 -2.18 -9.26 -4.83
C LEU A 139 -2.78 -8.37 -3.72
N PHE A 140 -2.58 -7.06 -3.82
CA PHE A 140 -3.24 -6.04 -2.99
C PHE A 140 -3.00 -6.22 -1.48
N GLY A 141 -1.77 -6.57 -1.09
CA GLY A 141 -1.36 -6.70 0.31
C GLY A 141 -1.52 -8.12 0.86
N LEU A 142 -2.23 -9.02 0.18
CA LEU A 142 -2.49 -10.37 0.67
C LEU A 142 -1.24 -11.25 0.67
N GLU A 143 -0.44 -11.15 -0.39
CA GLU A 143 0.84 -11.87 -0.50
C GLU A 143 1.99 -10.97 -0.07
N GLU A 144 1.94 -9.68 -0.43
CA GLU A 144 2.95 -8.68 -0.08
C GLU A 144 3.18 -8.60 1.43
N ARG A 145 2.19 -8.95 2.27
CA ARG A 145 2.36 -8.97 3.73
C ARG A 145 3.49 -9.87 4.22
N TYR A 146 3.78 -10.94 3.50
CA TYR A 146 4.86 -11.87 3.87
C TYR A 146 6.24 -11.31 3.47
N ASP A 147 6.28 -10.36 2.53
CA ASP A 147 7.52 -9.66 2.17
C ASP A 147 7.99 -8.73 3.29
N VAL A 148 7.07 -8.27 4.14
CA VAL A 148 7.40 -7.46 5.33
C VAL A 148 8.41 -8.22 6.20
N ASP A 149 8.23 -9.53 6.40
CA ASP A 149 9.15 -10.34 7.20
C ASP A 149 10.56 -10.45 6.58
N ALA A 150 10.64 -10.51 5.24
CA ALA A 150 11.91 -10.52 4.53
C ALA A 150 12.67 -9.20 4.68
N TRP A 151 11.95 -8.07 4.64
CA TRP A 151 12.53 -6.74 4.87
C TRP A 151 12.88 -6.48 6.33
N MET A 152 12.08 -6.98 7.27
CA MET A 152 12.41 -6.96 8.70
C MET A 152 13.69 -7.76 8.98
N THR A 153 13.84 -8.93 8.37
CA THR A 153 15.06 -9.74 8.46
C THR A 153 16.26 -9.01 7.87
N TRP A 154 16.09 -8.40 6.70
CA TRP A 154 17.12 -7.58 6.07
C TRP A 154 17.55 -6.43 7.00
N ALA A 155 16.62 -5.71 7.62
CA ALA A 155 16.92 -4.59 8.51
C ALA A 155 17.74 -5.05 9.73
N GLN A 156 17.37 -6.18 10.35
CA GLN A 156 18.08 -6.74 11.50
C GLN A 156 19.52 -7.18 11.17
N GLN A 157 19.76 -7.64 9.94
CA GLN A 157 21.08 -8.08 9.50
C GLN A 157 22.01 -6.91 9.15
N ASN A 158 21.44 -5.77 8.71
CA ASN A 158 22.22 -4.65 8.16
C ASN A 158 22.30 -3.44 9.10
N VAL A 159 21.41 -3.33 10.09
CA VAL A 159 21.41 -2.26 11.08
C VAL A 159 21.46 -2.88 12.48
N PRO A 160 22.57 -2.71 13.23
CA PRO A 160 22.67 -3.20 14.60
C PRO A 160 21.54 -2.65 15.49
N GLU A 161 20.93 -3.51 16.29
CA GLU A 161 19.82 -3.16 17.20
C GLU A 161 18.63 -2.48 16.52
N ALA A 162 18.41 -2.78 15.22
CA ALA A 162 17.32 -2.20 14.43
C ALA A 162 15.97 -2.30 15.15
N ARG A 163 15.44 -1.14 15.53
CA ARG A 163 14.00 -0.96 15.75
C ARG A 163 13.40 -0.40 14.48
N VAL A 164 12.26 -0.96 14.07
CA VAL A 164 11.66 -0.62 12.79
C VAL A 164 10.31 0.06 12.99
N LEU A 165 10.10 1.17 12.28
CA LEU A 165 8.78 1.74 12.02
C LEU A 165 8.35 1.33 10.60
N LEU A 166 7.18 0.72 10.47
CA LEU A 166 6.62 0.39 9.16
C LEU A 166 5.76 1.54 8.66
N TYR A 167 5.94 1.98 7.42
CA TYR A 167 5.10 3.02 6.81
C TYR A 167 4.52 2.48 5.51
N GLY A 168 3.19 2.48 5.39
CA GLY A 168 2.52 2.09 4.16
C GLY A 168 1.61 3.19 3.65
N THR A 169 1.53 3.36 2.33
CA THR A 169 0.53 4.21 1.65
C THR A 169 -0.34 3.38 0.73
N SER A 170 -1.66 3.58 0.78
CA SER A 170 -2.66 2.92 -0.06
C SER A 170 -2.55 1.38 0.02
N MET A 171 -2.18 0.69 -1.07
CA MET A 171 -1.89 -0.75 -1.05
C MET A 171 -0.83 -1.12 0.00
N GLY A 172 0.23 -0.34 0.15
CA GLY A 172 1.26 -0.60 1.15
C GLY A 172 0.76 -0.43 2.59
N ALA A 173 -0.21 0.45 2.83
CA ALA A 173 -0.88 0.52 4.14
C ALA A 173 -1.65 -0.77 4.42
N ALA A 174 -2.33 -1.35 3.41
CA ALA A 174 -2.96 -2.66 3.55
C ALA A 174 -1.93 -3.78 3.77
N THR A 175 -0.80 -3.78 3.03
CA THR A 175 0.33 -4.70 3.24
C THR A 175 0.79 -4.72 4.69
N VAL A 176 1.10 -3.54 5.24
CA VAL A 176 1.55 -3.38 6.64
C VAL A 176 0.44 -3.79 7.63
N ALA A 177 -0.80 -3.37 7.38
CA ALA A 177 -1.93 -3.74 8.23
C ALA A 177 -2.17 -5.26 8.28
N TYR A 178 -2.05 -5.96 7.15
CA TYR A 178 -2.14 -7.42 7.13
C TYR A 178 -1.00 -8.09 7.89
N ALA A 179 0.24 -7.63 7.67
CA ALA A 179 1.43 -8.18 8.30
C ALA A 179 1.42 -7.98 9.83
N SER A 180 0.78 -6.92 10.32
CA SER A 180 0.77 -6.52 11.73
C SER A 180 0.40 -7.62 12.72
N ALA A 181 -0.47 -8.57 12.33
CA ALA A 181 -0.91 -9.68 13.18
C ALA A 181 0.23 -10.65 13.55
N ASN A 182 1.32 -10.67 12.78
CA ASN A 182 2.47 -11.55 13.00
C ASN A 182 3.71 -10.78 13.50
N GLN A 183 3.61 -9.45 13.65
CA GLN A 183 4.73 -8.62 14.11
C GLN A 183 4.74 -8.50 15.65
N ARG A 184 5.92 -8.22 16.20
CA ARG A 184 6.14 -8.03 17.64
C ARG A 184 6.75 -6.67 17.93
N ARG A 185 6.33 -6.03 19.04
CA ARG A 185 6.79 -4.69 19.45
C ARG A 185 8.30 -4.56 19.62
N GLU A 186 8.95 -5.66 19.96
CA GLU A 186 10.41 -5.75 20.12
C GLU A 186 11.16 -5.43 18.82
N ARG A 187 10.57 -5.78 17.67
CA ARG A 187 11.15 -5.60 16.34
C ARG A 187 10.53 -4.43 15.60
N VAL A 188 9.20 -4.31 15.69
CA VAL A 188 8.41 -3.25 15.05
C VAL A 188 7.86 -2.33 16.12
N CYS A 189 8.43 -1.12 16.22
CA CYS A 189 8.05 -0.18 17.26
C CYS A 189 6.70 0.53 17.01
N GLY A 190 6.29 0.61 15.74
CA GLY A 190 5.02 1.22 15.34
C GLY A 190 4.77 1.07 13.84
N MET A 191 3.57 1.47 13.41
CA MET A 191 3.20 1.54 12.01
C MET A 191 2.42 2.81 11.66
N VAL A 192 2.66 3.35 10.48
CA VAL A 192 1.86 4.42 9.87
C VAL A 192 1.10 3.84 8.68
N LEU A 193 -0.24 3.97 8.73
CA LEU A 193 -1.17 3.46 7.74
C LEU A 193 -1.84 4.63 7.04
N ASP A 194 -1.24 5.07 5.94
CA ASP A 194 -1.72 6.20 5.14
C ASP A 194 -2.71 5.73 4.06
N CYS A 195 -3.98 6.11 4.23
CA CYS A 195 -5.11 5.84 3.34
C CYS A 195 -5.24 4.38 2.86
N GLY A 196 -5.07 3.41 3.76
CA GLY A 196 -5.23 1.98 3.47
C GLY A 196 -6.68 1.51 3.36
N PHE A 197 -6.95 0.53 2.48
CA PHE A 197 -8.28 -0.06 2.32
C PHE A 197 -8.56 -1.21 3.31
N LEU A 198 -9.83 -1.60 3.42
CA LEU A 198 -10.25 -2.68 4.32
C LEU A 198 -10.07 -4.08 3.74
N SER A 199 -10.17 -4.25 2.42
CA SER A 199 -9.91 -5.50 1.71
C SER A 199 -9.58 -5.21 0.24
N PRO A 200 -8.90 -6.11 -0.49
CA PRO A 200 -8.76 -5.99 -1.93
C PRO A 200 -10.12 -5.83 -2.63
N SER A 201 -11.16 -6.53 -2.17
CA SER A 201 -12.52 -6.39 -2.68
C SER A 201 -13.03 -4.97 -2.58
N ASP A 202 -12.81 -4.28 -1.45
CA ASP A 202 -13.23 -2.89 -1.25
C ASP A 202 -12.46 -1.92 -2.16
N ALA A 203 -11.16 -2.14 -2.36
CA ALA A 203 -10.36 -1.34 -3.28
C ALA A 203 -10.85 -1.48 -4.73
N LEU A 204 -11.14 -2.72 -5.14
CA LEU A 204 -11.62 -3.03 -6.49
C LEU A 204 -13.05 -2.50 -6.70
N GLU A 205 -13.95 -2.64 -5.73
CA GLU A 205 -15.33 -2.16 -5.85
C GLU A 205 -15.36 -0.68 -6.23
N ARG A 206 -14.59 0.15 -5.54
CA ARG A 206 -14.54 1.60 -5.80
C ARG A 206 -14.09 1.90 -7.24
N GLU A 207 -13.02 1.26 -7.69
CA GLU A 207 -12.48 1.47 -9.04
C GLU A 207 -13.45 1.00 -10.14
N TYR A 208 -14.21 -0.06 -9.89
CA TYR A 208 -15.20 -0.55 -10.85
C TYR A 208 -16.43 0.33 -10.90
N VAL A 209 -16.91 0.81 -9.74
CA VAL A 209 -18.02 1.76 -9.69
C VAL A 209 -17.68 3.05 -10.42
N LYS A 210 -16.46 3.59 -10.25
CA LYS A 210 -15.97 4.75 -11.02
C LYS A 210 -16.04 4.52 -12.55
N ARG A 211 -15.83 3.29 -12.99
CA ARG A 211 -15.86 2.89 -14.43
C ARG A 211 -17.23 2.39 -14.90
N SER A 212 -18.27 2.51 -14.08
CA SER A 212 -19.62 1.99 -14.38
C SER A 212 -19.65 0.48 -14.71
N LEU A 213 -18.73 -0.29 -14.14
CA LEU A 213 -18.68 -1.75 -14.32
C LEU A 213 -19.48 -2.46 -13.22
N PRO A 214 -20.22 -3.54 -13.54
CA PRO A 214 -21.07 -4.23 -12.57
C PRO A 214 -20.24 -5.11 -11.63
N TYR A 215 -19.57 -4.49 -10.65
CA TYR A 215 -18.64 -5.17 -9.74
C TYR A 215 -19.27 -6.40 -9.06
N GLY A 216 -20.51 -6.30 -8.58
CA GLY A 216 -21.21 -7.43 -7.94
C GLY A 216 -21.36 -8.67 -8.84
N LEU A 217 -21.44 -8.50 -10.16
CA LEU A 217 -21.46 -9.62 -11.11
C LEU A 217 -20.07 -10.20 -11.36
N LEU A 218 -19.03 -9.37 -11.35
CA LEU A 218 -17.66 -9.78 -11.69
C LEU A 218 -16.87 -10.30 -10.48
N ALA A 219 -17.11 -9.75 -9.29
CA ALA A 219 -16.37 -10.05 -8.06
C ALA A 219 -16.35 -11.53 -7.67
N PRO A 220 -17.43 -12.33 -7.82
CA PRO A 220 -17.37 -13.77 -7.53
C PRO A 220 -16.34 -14.52 -8.39
N TYR A 221 -16.20 -14.17 -9.67
CA TYR A 221 -15.24 -14.80 -10.58
C TYR A 221 -13.81 -14.37 -10.28
N ILE A 222 -13.61 -13.08 -9.98
CA ILE A 222 -12.31 -12.56 -9.57
C ILE A 222 -11.85 -13.26 -8.27
N ASN A 223 -12.75 -13.38 -7.29
CA ASN A 223 -12.44 -14.08 -6.04
C ASN A 223 -12.17 -15.58 -6.28
N PHE A 224 -12.93 -16.21 -7.17
CA PHE A 224 -12.71 -17.61 -7.53
C PHE A 224 -11.32 -17.82 -8.14
N MET A 225 -10.89 -16.96 -9.06
CA MET A 225 -9.55 -17.02 -9.65
C MET A 225 -8.46 -16.74 -8.60
N MET A 226 -8.67 -15.77 -7.70
CA MET A 226 -7.74 -15.51 -6.60
C MET A 226 -7.53 -16.74 -5.71
N LYS A 227 -8.63 -17.41 -5.33
CA LYS A 227 -8.58 -18.65 -4.55
C LYS A 227 -7.92 -19.79 -5.31
N MET A 228 -8.25 -19.94 -6.59
CA MET A 228 -7.73 -21.03 -7.42
C MET A 228 -6.23 -20.91 -7.69
N PHE A 229 -5.74 -19.70 -8.00
CA PHE A 229 -4.35 -19.49 -8.42
C PHE A 229 -3.41 -19.11 -7.29
N HIS A 230 -3.92 -18.50 -6.21
CA HIS A 230 -3.11 -17.96 -5.11
C HIS A 230 -3.55 -18.42 -3.73
N GLY A 231 -4.72 -19.06 -3.60
CA GLY A 231 -5.24 -19.51 -2.31
C GLY A 231 -5.83 -18.39 -1.43
N PHE A 232 -5.90 -17.15 -1.91
CA PHE A 232 -6.42 -16.03 -1.12
C PHE A 232 -7.88 -15.69 -1.41
N ASP A 233 -8.56 -15.09 -0.42
CA ASP A 233 -9.88 -14.48 -0.58
C ASP A 233 -9.71 -12.95 -0.67
N ILE A 234 -10.16 -12.35 -1.77
CA ILE A 234 -10.09 -10.88 -1.92
C ILE A 234 -10.94 -10.13 -0.88
N ARG A 235 -11.83 -10.83 -0.17
CA ARG A 235 -12.69 -10.27 0.88
C ARG A 235 -12.06 -10.39 2.26
N GLU A 236 -10.88 -11.01 2.39
CA GLU A 236 -10.11 -10.98 3.63
C GLU A 236 -9.89 -9.52 4.04
N LYS A 237 -10.07 -9.23 5.32
CA LYS A 237 -10.10 -7.84 5.80
C LYS A 237 -8.88 -7.52 6.64
N THR A 238 -8.27 -6.36 6.41
CA THR A 238 -7.20 -5.80 7.25
C THR A 238 -7.63 -5.66 8.71
N THR A 239 -8.92 -5.36 8.95
CA THR A 239 -9.51 -5.32 10.31
C THR A 239 -9.30 -6.59 11.13
N GLN A 240 -9.22 -7.77 10.49
CA GLN A 240 -8.98 -9.03 11.20
C GLN A 240 -7.55 -9.14 11.71
N SER A 241 -6.59 -8.59 10.96
CA SER A 241 -5.18 -8.49 11.38
C SER A 241 -5.01 -7.40 12.43
N LEU A 242 -5.59 -6.23 12.21
CA LEU A 242 -5.52 -5.08 13.14
C LEU A 242 -6.13 -5.41 14.52
N ALA A 243 -7.21 -6.19 14.56
CA ALA A 243 -7.82 -6.66 15.81
C ALA A 243 -6.93 -7.60 16.63
N LYS A 244 -5.86 -8.15 16.03
CA LYS A 244 -4.87 -9.01 16.70
C LYS A 244 -3.50 -8.33 16.84
N SER A 245 -3.33 -7.15 16.25
CA SER A 245 -2.06 -6.42 16.26
C SER A 245 -1.75 -5.92 17.66
N GLU A 246 -0.49 -6.09 18.05
CA GLU A 246 0.07 -5.47 19.25
C GLU A 246 0.78 -4.14 18.90
N ILE A 247 1.00 -3.84 17.62
CA ILE A 247 1.85 -2.74 17.15
C ILE A 247 1.10 -1.39 17.22
N PRO A 248 1.67 -0.34 17.86
CA PRO A 248 1.11 1.01 17.84
C PRO A 248 0.87 1.49 16.41
N ALA A 249 -0.28 2.13 16.15
CA ALA A 249 -0.70 2.47 14.79
C ALA A 249 -1.15 3.93 14.65
N LEU A 250 -0.57 4.64 13.69
CA LEU A 250 -1.07 5.94 13.24
C LEU A 250 -1.83 5.76 11.93
N PHE A 251 -3.11 6.09 11.93
CA PHE A 251 -3.95 6.12 10.74
C PHE A 251 -3.96 7.54 10.18
N LEU A 252 -3.61 7.70 8.91
CA LEU A 252 -3.59 8.98 8.22
C LEU A 252 -4.50 8.92 7.01
N CYS A 253 -5.36 9.92 6.80
CA CYS A 253 -6.17 9.99 5.59
C CYS A 253 -6.61 11.41 5.24
N GLY A 254 -6.93 11.60 3.96
CA GLY A 254 -7.53 12.82 3.46
C GLY A 254 -9.06 12.73 3.39
N THR A 255 -9.74 13.82 3.73
CA THR A 255 -11.22 13.89 3.69
C THR A 255 -11.79 14.00 2.28
N ALA A 256 -10.97 14.37 1.29
CA ALA A 256 -11.33 14.42 -0.14
C ALA A 256 -10.82 13.18 -0.91
N ASP A 257 -10.51 12.08 -0.21
CA ASP A 257 -10.05 10.85 -0.82
C ASP A 257 -11.19 10.09 -1.54
N GLU A 258 -11.15 10.12 -2.88
CA GLU A 258 -12.11 9.43 -3.74
C GLU A 258 -11.78 7.95 -3.97
N THR A 259 -10.64 7.46 -3.48
CA THR A 259 -10.23 6.06 -3.59
C THR A 259 -10.60 5.31 -2.32
N VAL A 260 -10.16 5.80 -1.17
CA VAL A 260 -10.48 5.23 0.15
C VAL A 260 -11.20 6.26 0.98
N SER A 261 -12.49 6.06 1.24
CA SER A 261 -13.26 6.99 2.08
C SER A 261 -12.76 7.00 3.52
N THR A 262 -12.84 8.16 4.19
CA THR A 262 -12.52 8.30 5.62
C THR A 262 -13.24 7.29 6.50
N ASP A 263 -14.50 6.95 6.20
CA ASP A 263 -15.25 5.92 6.94
C ASP A 263 -14.59 4.53 6.92
N ARG A 264 -13.86 4.19 5.85
CA ARG A 264 -13.12 2.92 5.76
C ARG A 264 -11.86 2.98 6.61
N VAL A 265 -11.17 4.13 6.63
CA VAL A 265 -10.01 4.35 7.51
C VAL A 265 -10.44 4.34 8.98
N ARG A 266 -11.57 4.97 9.33
CA ARG A 266 -12.17 4.92 10.67
C ARG A 266 -12.52 3.50 11.08
N GLN A 267 -13.11 2.69 10.19
CA GLN A 267 -13.34 1.26 10.47
C GLN A 267 -12.04 0.49 10.75
N ALA A 268 -10.96 0.78 10.02
CA ALA A 268 -9.65 0.18 10.28
C ALA A 268 -9.11 0.61 11.65
N TYR A 269 -9.18 1.91 11.96
CA TYR A 269 -8.82 2.49 13.25
C TYR A 269 -9.61 1.83 14.40
N ASP A 270 -10.94 1.76 14.30
CA ASP A 270 -11.79 1.18 15.33
C ASP A 270 -11.47 -0.29 15.60
N SER A 271 -11.10 -1.04 14.55
CA SER A 271 -10.71 -2.45 14.66
C SER A 271 -9.34 -2.69 15.29
N CYS A 272 -8.44 -1.69 15.30
CA CYS A 272 -7.10 -1.85 15.84
C CYS A 272 -7.15 -2.02 17.37
N ALA A 273 -6.56 -3.11 17.86
CA ALA A 273 -6.53 -3.44 19.29
C ALA A 273 -5.38 -2.77 20.06
N ALA A 274 -4.31 -2.40 19.35
CA ALA A 274 -3.16 -1.71 19.91
C ALA A 274 -3.44 -0.22 20.16
N GLU A 275 -2.46 0.46 20.78
CA GLU A 275 -2.41 1.92 20.84
C GLU A 275 -2.57 2.51 19.44
N LYS A 276 -3.45 3.51 19.31
CA LYS A 276 -3.87 4.00 18.00
C LYS A 276 -4.15 5.50 17.99
N GLU A 277 -3.75 6.13 16.90
CA GLU A 277 -4.01 7.54 16.62
C GLU A 277 -4.62 7.70 15.22
N LEU A 278 -5.44 8.74 15.04
CA LEU A 278 -6.05 9.07 13.75
C LEU A 278 -5.77 10.54 13.41
N ILE A 279 -5.35 10.77 12.17
CA ILE A 279 -5.18 12.09 11.57
C ILE A 279 -6.03 12.14 10.30
N GLU A 280 -7.04 13.01 10.31
CA GLU A 280 -7.85 13.31 9.13
C GLU A 280 -7.51 14.70 8.63
N VAL A 281 -7.12 14.82 7.36
CA VAL A 281 -6.68 16.07 6.76
C VAL A 281 -7.79 16.62 5.85
N SER A 282 -8.27 17.83 6.18
CA SER A 282 -9.32 18.49 5.41
C SER A 282 -8.87 18.76 3.97
N GLY A 283 -9.67 18.39 2.98
CA GLY A 283 -9.42 18.67 1.56
C GLY A 283 -8.29 17.87 0.90
N ALA A 284 -7.57 17.02 1.64
CA ALA A 284 -6.53 16.19 1.05
C ALA A 284 -7.12 15.04 0.22
N ALA A 285 -6.60 14.85 -0.99
CA ALA A 285 -6.93 13.72 -1.85
C ALA A 285 -6.11 12.47 -1.48
N HIS A 286 -6.35 11.36 -2.19
CA HIS A 286 -5.66 10.09 -1.96
C HIS A 286 -4.14 10.26 -1.95
N THR A 287 -3.45 9.72 -0.93
CA THR A 287 -1.98 9.79 -0.73
C THR A 287 -1.38 11.18 -0.48
N LEU A 288 -2.20 12.23 -0.35
CA LEU A 288 -1.73 13.61 -0.21
C LEU A 288 -1.85 14.17 1.21
N ALA A 289 -2.39 13.41 2.17
CA ALA A 289 -2.65 13.91 3.52
C ALA A 289 -1.41 14.45 4.23
N TYR A 290 -0.26 13.78 4.10
CA TYR A 290 1.00 14.22 4.70
C TYR A 290 1.50 15.57 4.14
N LEU A 291 1.35 15.78 2.83
CA LEU A 291 1.75 17.00 2.15
C LEU A 291 0.77 18.14 2.45
N VAL A 292 -0.52 17.93 2.20
CA VAL A 292 -1.60 18.91 2.39
C VAL A 292 -1.71 19.36 3.85
N GLY A 293 -1.47 18.44 4.78
CA GLY A 293 -1.47 18.72 6.21
C GLY A 293 -0.30 19.57 6.69
N GLY A 294 0.72 19.76 5.84
CA GLY A 294 1.88 20.61 6.10
C GLY A 294 2.57 20.32 7.44
N GLU A 295 3.17 21.36 8.02
CA GLU A 295 3.97 21.26 9.24
C GLU A 295 3.20 20.63 10.42
N GLU A 296 1.89 20.87 10.55
CA GLU A 296 1.10 20.32 11.66
C GLU A 296 1.05 18.79 11.60
N VAL A 297 0.67 18.23 10.45
CA VAL A 297 0.58 16.78 10.26
C VAL A 297 1.95 16.14 10.32
N GLN A 298 2.95 16.77 9.70
CA GLN A 298 4.34 16.31 9.73
C GLN A 298 4.86 16.23 11.17
N ALA A 299 4.62 17.25 11.99
CA ALA A 299 5.00 17.27 13.39
C ALA A 299 4.30 16.17 14.21
N ARG A 300 3.02 15.90 13.94
CA ARG A 300 2.28 14.82 14.63
C ARG A 300 2.78 13.43 14.24
N VAL A 301 3.05 13.20 12.96
CA VAL A 301 3.65 11.94 12.47
C VAL A 301 5.04 11.74 13.07
N ALA A 302 5.88 12.78 13.09
CA ALA A 302 7.20 12.74 13.71
C ALA A 302 7.10 12.46 15.22
N ALA A 303 6.18 13.11 15.93
CA ALA A 303 5.97 12.88 17.36
C ALA A 303 5.51 11.44 17.65
N PHE A 304 4.66 10.86 16.80
CA PHE A 304 4.28 9.45 16.89
C PHE A 304 5.49 8.53 16.67
N ALA A 305 6.30 8.79 15.63
CA ALA A 305 7.51 8.00 15.37
C ALA A 305 8.49 8.06 16.56
N GLU A 306 8.77 9.25 17.09
CA GLU A 306 9.64 9.42 18.26
C GLU A 306 9.15 8.65 19.49
N ARG A 307 7.83 8.69 19.78
CA ARG A 307 7.25 7.88 20.87
C ARG A 307 7.45 6.38 20.65
N CYS A 308 7.25 5.90 19.43
CA CYS A 308 7.48 4.49 19.11
C CYS A 308 8.94 4.08 19.35
N PHE A 309 9.92 4.91 18.95
CA PHE A 309 11.34 4.58 19.12
C PHE A 309 11.84 4.69 20.56
N THR A 310 11.16 5.45 21.42
CA THR A 310 11.58 5.71 22.81
C THR A 310 10.91 4.79 23.84
N ASN A 311 9.74 4.23 23.52
CA ASN A 311 9.02 3.25 24.34
C ASN A 311 9.38 1.80 23.97
#